data_AF-I0Z193-F1
#
_entry.id   AF-I0Z193-F1
#
_cell.length_a   1.000
_cell.length_b   1.000
_cell.length_c   1.000
_cell.angle_alpha   90.00
_cell.angle_beta   90.00
_cell.angle_gamma   90.00
#
_symmetry.space_group_name_H-M   'P 1'
#
loop_
_entity.id
_entity.type
_entity.pdbx_description
1 polymer ?
#
loop_
_entity_poly.entity_id
_entity_poly.type
_entity_poly.pdbx_seq_one_letter_code
_entity_poly.pdbx_strand_id
1 'polypeptide(L)'
;MQIHEDPNKHKVVRQWPRLWGWEFSNISWWVAQLFTWGSVAWCINGWYALFPLEDEARNTRIVGWSALVGGTLFEVGAYCMVVEAVNRGNAVRFGYEVKNLLESGLTHFHLARGSGYYSHSNGSGREMETVEDRRAVLDKDKGGKTGSGKPFANGAGNSDGATKKDTSGSGGQRWRWWGTRWNNLGYLASFVTMIGATIFWVSTIVGVPGVLPDESVHYVEWDILFWLTQVLGSCCFIAAAILFMLETQSSWWRIQPLNLGWQVGFWNLIGGLGFWLSGFFGFWAYPAGTHQKWGTALSTFWGAWAFLLGSYIQLFEMLN
;
A
#
# COMPACT_ATOMS: atom_id res chain seq x y z
N MET A 1 -30.62 39.92 -35.94
CA MET A 1 -29.85 38.71 -35.65
C MET A 1 -29.56 38.71 -34.15
N GLN A 2 -30.46 38.16 -33.34
CA GLN A 2 -30.26 38.04 -31.89
C GLN A 2 -29.45 36.78 -31.63
N ILE A 3 -28.27 36.95 -31.04
CA ILE A 3 -27.41 35.85 -30.63
C ILE A 3 -28.02 35.30 -29.33
N HIS A 4 -28.69 34.15 -29.43
CA HIS A 4 -29.12 33.39 -28.26
C HIS A 4 -27.86 32.87 -27.56
N GLU A 5 -27.46 33.49 -26.45
CA GLU A 5 -26.50 32.87 -25.53
C GLU A 5 -27.18 31.70 -24.81
N ASP A 6 -26.56 30.54 -24.94
CA ASP A 6 -26.99 29.29 -24.31
C ASP A 6 -26.91 29.39 -22.76
N PRO A 7 -28.04 29.26 -22.05
CA PRO A 7 -28.08 29.36 -20.58
C PRO A 7 -27.43 28.17 -19.85
N ASN A 8 -26.98 27.12 -20.56
CA ASN A 8 -26.42 25.90 -19.97
C ASN A 8 -24.88 25.84 -19.94
N LYS A 9 -24.16 26.96 -20.11
CA LYS A 9 -22.72 26.97 -19.83
C LYS A 9 -22.49 26.83 -18.31
N HIS A 10 -22.36 25.58 -17.85
CA HIS A 10 -21.82 25.26 -16.54
C HIS A 10 -20.52 26.06 -16.36
N LYS A 11 -20.54 27.04 -15.45
CA LYS A 11 -19.31 27.71 -15.02
C LYS A 11 -18.43 26.63 -14.41
N VAL A 12 -17.40 26.20 -15.15
CA VAL A 12 -16.30 25.42 -14.59
C VAL A 12 -15.64 26.34 -13.58
N VAL A 13 -16.05 26.22 -12.31
CA VAL A 13 -15.39 26.93 -11.21
C VAL A 13 -14.00 26.33 -11.15
N ARG A 14 -13.01 27.11 -11.57
CA ARG A 14 -11.60 26.74 -11.48
C ARG A 14 -11.26 26.61 -10.00
N GLN A 15 -11.37 25.40 -9.47
CA GLN A 15 -10.92 25.10 -8.12
C GLN A 15 -9.39 25.14 -8.14
N TRP A 16 -8.80 25.87 -7.20
CA TRP A 16 -7.37 25.92 -7.05
C TRP A 16 -6.88 24.57 -6.53
N PRO A 17 -5.80 24.02 -7.09
CA PRO A 17 -5.30 22.73 -6.66
C PRO A 17 -4.87 22.81 -5.19
N ARG A 18 -5.24 21.79 -4.41
CA ARG A 18 -4.91 21.67 -3.00
C ARG A 18 -3.49 21.13 -2.89
N LEU A 19 -2.61 21.94 -2.30
CA LEU A 19 -1.23 21.55 -1.98
C LEU A 19 -1.13 20.83 -0.63
N TRP A 20 -2.13 21.00 0.23
CA TRP A 20 -2.18 20.40 1.56
C TRP A 20 -3.63 20.16 1.99
N GLY A 21 -3.84 19.12 2.79
CA GLY A 21 -5.15 18.76 3.34
C GLY A 21 -5.07 17.55 4.26
N TRP A 22 -6.08 17.41 5.11
CA TRP A 22 -6.22 16.27 6.02
C TRP A 22 -7.37 15.38 5.54
N GLU A 23 -7.06 14.12 5.22
CA GLU A 23 -8.06 13.11 4.86
C GLU A 23 -7.82 11.81 5.65
N PHE A 24 -7.89 11.88 6.98
CA PHE A 24 -7.61 10.74 7.86
C PHE A 24 -8.48 9.49 7.59
N SER A 25 -9.65 9.68 6.98
CA SER A 25 -10.55 8.59 6.60
C SER A 25 -10.14 7.88 5.30
N ASN A 26 -9.24 8.47 4.52
CA ASN A 26 -8.81 7.98 3.21
C ASN A 26 -7.46 7.24 3.34
N ILE A 27 -7.42 5.96 2.96
CA ILE A 27 -6.16 5.19 3.03
C ILE A 27 -5.08 5.74 2.08
N SER A 28 -5.45 6.30 0.92
CA SER A 28 -4.51 6.89 -0.04
C SER A 28 -3.76 8.07 0.57
N TRP A 29 -4.41 8.83 1.47
CA TRP A 29 -3.78 9.90 2.23
C TRP A 29 -2.70 9.35 3.17
N TRP A 30 -2.99 8.26 3.88
CA TRP A 30 -1.98 7.62 4.75
C TRP A 30 -0.82 7.05 3.97
N VAL A 31 -1.08 6.41 2.83
CA VAL A 31 -0.01 5.92 1.94
C VAL A 31 0.90 7.08 1.54
N ALA A 32 0.36 8.18 1.01
CA ALA A 32 1.14 9.34 0.60
C ALA A 32 1.97 9.92 1.76
N GLN A 33 1.35 10.10 2.94
CA GLN A 33 2.03 10.64 4.12
C GLN A 33 3.17 9.74 4.62
N LEU A 34 2.96 8.42 4.67
CA LEU A 34 3.97 7.47 5.12
C LEU A 34 5.20 7.49 4.20
N PHE A 35 4.99 7.49 2.88
CA PHE A 35 6.10 7.62 1.93
C PHE A 35 6.78 8.98 2.02
N THR A 36 6.02 10.09 2.12
CA THR A 36 6.62 11.42 2.23
C THR A 36 7.48 11.57 3.48
N TRP A 37 6.98 11.21 4.65
CA TRP A 37 7.77 11.30 5.90
C TRP A 37 8.92 10.30 5.92
N GLY A 38 8.73 9.11 5.34
CA GLY A 38 9.81 8.16 5.14
C GLY A 38 10.92 8.71 4.25
N SER A 39 10.56 9.41 3.16
CA SER A 39 11.51 10.04 2.26
C SER A 39 12.25 11.20 2.91
N VAL A 40 11.57 11.98 3.77
CA VAL A 40 12.24 13.02 4.58
C VAL A 40 13.32 12.41 5.48
N ALA A 41 13.03 11.28 6.14
CA ALA A 41 14.03 10.57 6.94
C ALA A 41 15.21 10.07 6.08
N TRP A 42 14.93 9.56 4.87
CA TRP A 42 15.97 9.19 3.91
C TRP A 42 16.77 10.38 3.38
N CYS A 43 16.17 11.56 3.22
CA CYS A 43 16.90 12.77 2.83
C CYS A 43 17.86 13.20 3.93
N ILE A 44 17.47 13.08 5.21
CA ILE A 44 18.36 13.31 6.35
C ILE A 44 19.51 12.29 6.32
N ASN A 45 19.19 11.00 6.14
CA ASN A 45 20.19 9.94 6.00
C ASN A 45 21.20 10.25 4.89
N GLY A 46 20.72 10.47 3.66
CA GLY A 46 21.55 10.73 2.49
C GLY A 46 22.37 12.01 2.63
N TRP A 47 21.83 13.05 3.28
CA TRP A 47 22.57 14.27 3.57
C TRP A 47 23.79 14.00 4.46
N TYR A 48 23.60 13.30 5.59
CA TYR A 48 24.69 13.00 6.53
C TYR A 48 25.60 11.84 6.08
N ALA A 49 25.16 11.04 5.12
CA ALA A 49 26.02 10.09 4.41
C ALA A 49 26.98 10.83 3.46
N LEU A 50 26.48 11.84 2.73
CA LEU A 50 27.26 12.59 1.74
C LEU A 50 28.12 13.71 2.35
N PHE A 51 27.61 14.36 3.40
CA PHE A 51 28.25 15.45 4.11
C PHE A 51 28.36 15.09 5.60
N PRO A 52 29.28 14.17 5.96
CA PRO A 52 29.39 13.68 7.33
C PRO A 52 29.84 14.76 8.30
N LEU A 53 29.38 14.66 9.54
CA LEU A 53 29.83 15.50 10.65
C LEU A 53 31.23 15.11 11.12
N GLU A 54 31.96 16.08 11.69
CA GLU A 54 33.26 15.82 12.34
C GLU A 54 33.14 14.84 13.51
N ASP A 55 32.04 14.90 14.26
CA ASP A 55 31.69 13.90 15.28
C ASP A 55 31.15 12.63 14.60
N GLU A 56 32.05 11.69 14.35
CA GLU A 56 31.76 10.41 13.70
C GLU A 56 30.70 9.59 14.45
N ALA A 57 30.76 9.54 15.79
CA ALA A 57 29.82 8.77 16.59
C ALA A 57 28.40 9.38 16.52
N ARG A 58 28.29 10.70 16.43
CA ARG A 58 27.00 11.37 16.17
C ARG A 58 26.54 11.16 14.73
N ASN A 59 27.44 11.24 13.75
CA ASN A 59 27.11 11.03 12.35
C ASN A 59 26.51 9.63 12.11
N THR A 60 27.20 8.60 12.59
CA THR A 60 26.80 7.19 12.48
C THR A 60 25.44 6.94 13.14
N ARG A 61 25.16 7.60 14.28
CA ARG A 61 23.83 7.55 14.91
C ARG A 61 22.75 8.21 14.04
N ILE A 62 23.01 9.40 13.49
CA ILE A 62 22.03 10.09 12.65
C ILE A 62 21.72 9.24 11.41
N VAL A 63 22.75 8.76 10.70
CA VAL A 63 22.60 7.92 9.51
C VAL A 63 21.81 6.64 9.84
N GLY A 64 22.23 5.86 10.83
CA GLY A 64 21.56 4.61 11.19
C GLY A 64 20.10 4.79 11.64
N TRP A 65 19.83 5.73 12.54
CA TRP A 65 18.47 5.93 13.05
C TRP A 65 17.52 6.55 12.02
N SER A 66 18.01 7.49 11.19
CA SER A 66 17.18 8.05 10.10
C SER A 66 16.85 7.00 9.04
N ALA A 67 17.77 6.09 8.72
CA ALA A 67 17.49 4.93 7.86
C ALA A 67 16.43 4.02 8.46
N LEU A 68 16.51 3.68 9.76
CA LEU A 68 15.52 2.84 10.41
C LEU A 68 14.12 3.49 10.41
N VAL A 69 14.04 4.78 10.72
CA VAL A 69 12.77 5.53 10.67
C VAL A 69 12.21 5.54 9.25
N GLY A 70 13.04 5.85 8.25
CA GLY A 70 12.65 5.85 6.84
C GLY A 70 12.16 4.49 6.36
N GLY A 71 12.93 3.42 6.64
CA GLY A 71 12.59 2.05 6.31
C GLY A 71 11.28 1.58 6.97
N THR A 72 11.08 1.90 8.24
CA THR A 72 9.86 1.54 8.97
C THR A 72 8.62 2.24 8.38
N LEU A 73 8.72 3.52 8.05
CA LEU A 73 7.63 4.26 7.43
C LEU A 73 7.31 3.72 6.02
N PHE A 74 8.33 3.35 5.25
CA PHE A 74 8.16 2.70 3.95
C PHE A 74 7.50 1.32 4.06
N GLU A 75 7.87 0.52 5.06
CA GLU A 75 7.26 -0.80 5.31
C GLU A 75 5.76 -0.67 5.62
N VAL A 76 5.42 0.23 6.55
CA VAL A 76 4.00 0.49 6.90
C VAL A 76 3.26 1.07 5.69
N GLY A 77 3.90 1.98 4.94
CA GLY A 77 3.36 2.56 3.71
C GLY A 77 3.06 1.50 2.65
N ALA A 78 3.99 0.57 2.42
CA ALA A 78 3.85 -0.51 1.46
C ALA A 78 2.74 -1.49 1.85
N TYR A 79 2.58 -1.79 3.15
CA TYR A 79 1.41 -2.52 3.64
C TYR A 79 0.10 -1.77 3.34
N CYS A 80 0.04 -0.46 3.64
CA CYS A 80 -1.13 0.36 3.34
C CYS A 80 -1.46 0.39 1.84
N MET A 81 -0.47 0.37 0.94
CA MET A 81 -0.71 0.24 -0.51
C MET A 81 -1.40 -1.07 -0.87
N VAL A 82 -0.99 -2.19 -0.26
CA VAL A 82 -1.64 -3.49 -0.47
C VAL A 82 -3.09 -3.44 0.01
N VAL A 83 -3.34 -2.87 1.20
CA VAL A 83 -4.69 -2.69 1.74
C VAL A 83 -5.55 -1.80 0.84
N GLU A 84 -5.00 -0.71 0.30
CA GLU A 84 -5.67 0.16 -0.66
C GLU A 84 -6.04 -0.61 -1.94
N ALA A 85 -5.08 -1.36 -2.50
CA ALA A 85 -5.27 -2.11 -3.74
C ALA A 85 -6.33 -3.22 -3.62
N VAL A 86 -6.48 -3.85 -2.45
CA VAL A 86 -7.54 -4.85 -2.21
C VAL A 86 -8.92 -4.21 -1.99
N ASN A 87 -8.99 -2.93 -1.61
CA ASN A 87 -10.23 -2.18 -1.33
C ASN A 87 -10.55 -1.11 -2.39
N ARG A 88 -10.10 -1.25 -3.64
CA ARG A 88 -10.37 -0.28 -4.72
C ARG A 88 -11.84 0.17 -4.75
N GLY A 89 -12.05 1.49 -4.77
CA GLY A 89 -13.36 2.12 -4.79
C GLY A 89 -13.94 2.45 -3.41
N ASN A 90 -13.28 2.08 -2.31
CA ASN A 90 -13.77 2.34 -0.94
C ASN A 90 -12.70 2.95 -0.02
N ALA A 91 -11.75 3.71 -0.56
CA ALA A 91 -10.59 4.25 0.19
C ALA A 91 -10.99 5.10 1.41
N VAL A 92 -12.12 5.84 1.32
CA VAL A 92 -12.67 6.74 2.36
C VAL A 92 -13.24 5.98 3.58
N ARG A 93 -13.43 4.66 3.47
CA ARG A 93 -13.98 3.84 4.56
C ARG A 93 -12.93 3.47 5.62
N PHE A 94 -11.64 3.70 5.33
CA PHE A 94 -10.53 3.32 6.19
C PHE A 94 -10.68 3.85 7.63
N GLY A 95 -10.98 5.15 7.79
CA GLY A 95 -11.11 5.75 9.13
C GLY A 95 -12.20 5.12 10.00
N TYR A 96 -13.33 4.73 9.38
CA TYR A 96 -14.40 4.02 10.08
C TYR A 96 -13.95 2.63 10.54
N GLU A 97 -13.23 1.90 9.70
CA GLU A 97 -12.79 0.53 10.00
C GLU A 97 -11.66 0.50 11.04
N VAL A 98 -10.76 1.48 11.02
CA VAL A 98 -9.76 1.68 12.09
C VAL A 98 -10.45 1.95 13.42
N LYS A 99 -11.45 2.84 13.44
CA LYS A 99 -12.21 3.15 14.66
C LYS A 99 -12.90 1.89 15.22
N ASN A 100 -13.56 1.11 14.37
CA ASN A 100 -14.20 -0.15 14.80
C ASN A 100 -13.20 -1.17 15.33
N LEU A 101 -12.01 -1.28 14.74
CA LEU A 101 -10.95 -2.16 15.25
C LEU A 101 -10.45 -1.71 16.62
N LEU A 102 -10.25 -0.40 16.81
CA LEU A 102 -9.83 0.14 18.10
C LEU A 102 -10.91 -0.06 19.17
N GLU A 103 -12.18 0.19 18.84
CA GLU A 103 -13.30 0.00 19.77
C GLU A 103 -13.51 -1.47 20.12
N SER A 104 -13.42 -2.39 19.14
CA SER A 104 -13.51 -3.83 19.40
C SER A 104 -12.32 -4.35 20.20
N GLY A 105 -11.09 -3.87 19.92
CA GLY A 105 -9.89 -4.19 20.68
C GLY A 105 -9.96 -3.69 22.13
N LEU A 106 -10.45 -2.46 22.34
CA LEU A 106 -10.69 -1.89 23.67
C LEU A 106 -11.77 -2.66 24.43
N THR A 107 -12.83 -3.11 23.75
CA THR A 107 -13.89 -3.93 24.36
C THR A 107 -13.35 -5.30 24.76
N HIS A 108 -12.56 -5.96 23.90
CA HIS A 108 -11.87 -7.20 24.23
C HIS A 108 -10.86 -7.03 25.36
N PHE A 109 -10.16 -5.90 25.43
CA PHE A 109 -9.25 -5.59 26.54
C PHE A 109 -10.00 -5.37 27.85
N HIS A 110 -11.14 -4.68 27.85
CA HIS A 110 -12.01 -4.54 29.03
C HIS A 110 -12.60 -5.87 29.50
N LEU A 111 -12.99 -6.75 28.57
CA LEU A 111 -13.46 -8.11 28.89
C LEU A 111 -12.32 -9.01 29.39
N ALA A 112 -11.11 -8.88 28.84
CA ALA A 112 -9.93 -9.60 29.31
C ALA A 112 -9.46 -9.12 30.70
N ARG A 113 -9.61 -7.82 31.00
CA ARG A 113 -9.34 -7.24 32.33
C ARG A 113 -10.48 -7.47 33.34
N GLY A 114 -11.68 -7.79 32.85
CA GLY A 114 -12.87 -8.11 33.64
C GLY A 114 -13.11 -9.61 33.85
N SER A 115 -12.27 -10.50 33.33
CA SER A 115 -12.40 -11.95 33.51
C SER A 115 -11.83 -12.39 34.87
N GLY A 116 -12.52 -11.99 35.92
CA GLY A 116 -12.46 -12.58 37.25
C GLY A 116 -13.86 -12.54 37.84
N TYR A 117 -14.55 -13.70 37.85
CA TYR A 117 -15.87 -13.96 38.44
C TYR A 117 -17.06 -13.34 37.64
N TYR A 118 -18.12 -14.04 37.23
CA TYR A 118 -18.84 -15.16 37.84
C TYR A 118 -19.43 -16.09 36.76
N SER A 119 -19.28 -17.40 36.95
CA SER A 119 -20.19 -18.40 36.38
C SER A 119 -21.38 -18.50 37.33
N HIS A 120 -22.58 -18.15 36.85
CA HIS A 120 -23.82 -18.60 37.47
C HIS A 120 -24.40 -19.72 36.61
N SER A 121 -24.09 -20.95 37.00
CA SER A 121 -24.97 -22.08 36.74
C SER A 121 -26.17 -21.96 37.68
N ASN A 122 -27.38 -21.99 37.12
CA ASN A 122 -28.57 -22.37 37.86
C ASN A 122 -29.46 -23.17 36.92
N GLY A 123 -29.51 -24.48 37.17
CA GLY A 123 -30.50 -25.36 36.59
C GLY A 123 -31.72 -25.42 37.50
N SER A 124 -32.92 -25.38 36.92
CA SER A 124 -34.11 -26.12 37.37
C SER A 124 -35.25 -25.86 36.39
N GLY A 125 -35.91 -26.91 35.92
CA GLY A 125 -37.19 -26.80 35.22
C GLY A 125 -37.38 -27.84 34.13
N ARG A 126 -37.71 -29.07 34.55
CA ARG A 126 -38.35 -30.08 33.69
C ARG A 126 -39.68 -29.53 33.17
N GLU A 127 -39.94 -29.67 31.88
CA GLU A 127 -41.23 -30.20 31.42
C GLU A 127 -41.06 -30.90 30.07
N MET A 128 -41.63 -32.10 30.02
CA MET A 128 -41.54 -33.11 28.98
C MET A 128 -42.92 -33.14 28.33
N GLU A 129 -43.01 -32.88 27.03
CA GLU A 129 -44.22 -33.17 26.28
C GLU A 129 -43.85 -33.90 24.98
N THR A 130 -44.14 -35.19 24.96
CA THR A 130 -44.10 -36.10 23.82
C THR A 130 -45.54 -36.37 23.40
N VAL A 131 -45.93 -36.12 22.15
CA VAL A 131 -46.92 -36.93 21.42
C VAL A 131 -46.61 -36.87 19.92
N GLU A 132 -46.89 -38.00 19.29
CA GLU A 132 -46.47 -38.53 18.00
C GLU A 132 -47.14 -37.93 16.75
N ASP A 133 -46.60 -38.37 15.61
CA ASP A 133 -47.35 -38.84 14.43
C ASP A 133 -47.48 -37.88 13.22
N ARG A 134 -46.60 -38.06 12.23
CA ARG A 134 -46.98 -38.78 10.99
C ARG A 134 -45.83 -38.98 10.02
N ARG A 135 -45.76 -40.22 9.52
CA ARG A 135 -44.90 -40.73 8.45
C ARG A 135 -45.39 -40.35 7.04
N ALA A 136 -44.41 -40.34 6.14
CA ALA A 136 -44.42 -40.83 4.75
C ALA A 136 -45.08 -40.00 3.63
N VAL A 137 -44.31 -39.81 2.55
CA VAL A 137 -44.56 -40.10 1.10
C VAL A 137 -43.42 -39.40 0.33
N LEU A 138 -42.29 -40.05 0.01
CA LEU A 138 -41.98 -40.84 -1.21
C LEU A 138 -42.54 -40.29 -2.54
N ASP A 139 -41.70 -39.68 -3.38
CA ASP A 139 -41.24 -40.18 -4.70
C ASP A 139 -40.37 -39.09 -5.38
N LYS A 140 -39.08 -39.32 -5.68
CA LYS A 140 -38.52 -39.75 -6.97
C LYS A 140 -39.26 -39.21 -8.21
N ASP A 141 -38.55 -38.41 -9.01
CA ASP A 141 -38.28 -38.85 -10.39
C ASP A 141 -37.04 -38.21 -11.03
N LYS A 142 -36.47 -38.95 -11.99
CA LYS A 142 -35.16 -38.76 -12.64
C LYS A 142 -35.27 -38.16 -14.05
N GLY A 143 -34.19 -37.49 -14.47
CA GLY A 143 -33.69 -37.42 -15.88
C GLY A 143 -34.37 -36.36 -16.76
N GLY A 144 -33.74 -35.72 -17.74
CA GLY A 144 -32.40 -35.75 -18.30
C GLY A 144 -32.36 -34.90 -19.58
N LYS A 145 -31.14 -34.64 -20.09
CA LYS A 145 -30.75 -34.30 -21.47
C LYS A 145 -30.91 -32.87 -22.06
N THR A 146 -29.74 -32.24 -22.23
CA THR A 146 -29.09 -31.72 -23.47
C THR A 146 -29.78 -30.75 -24.45
N GLY A 147 -29.00 -29.74 -24.90
CA GLY A 147 -29.11 -29.06 -26.21
C GLY A 147 -29.09 -27.54 -26.10
N SER A 148 -27.94 -26.85 -26.23
CA SER A 148 -27.37 -26.29 -27.47
C SER A 148 -28.18 -25.15 -28.12
N GLY A 149 -27.53 -24.00 -28.33
CA GLY A 149 -27.87 -23.07 -29.43
C GLY A 149 -28.26 -21.65 -29.01
N LYS A 150 -27.32 -20.69 -29.15
CA LYS A 150 -27.66 -19.30 -29.49
C LYS A 150 -28.06 -19.27 -30.98
N PRO A 151 -28.97 -18.38 -31.42
CA PRO A 151 -28.47 -17.15 -32.03
C PRO A 151 -29.33 -15.89 -31.78
N PHE A 152 -28.68 -14.76 -32.07
CA PHE A 152 -29.17 -13.38 -32.12
C PHE A 152 -30.49 -13.17 -32.88
N ALA A 153 -31.33 -12.22 -32.42
CA ALA A 153 -32.05 -11.28 -33.29
C ALA A 153 -32.67 -10.12 -32.48
N ASN A 154 -32.55 -8.92 -33.06
CA ASN A 154 -33.11 -7.64 -32.61
C ASN A 154 -34.64 -7.60 -32.68
N GLY A 155 -35.26 -6.86 -31.78
CA GLY A 155 -36.67 -6.47 -31.87
C GLY A 155 -36.97 -5.28 -30.97
N ALA A 156 -37.15 -4.10 -31.57
CA ALA A 156 -37.66 -2.90 -30.92
C ALA A 156 -39.17 -3.02 -30.67
N GLY A 157 -39.67 -2.48 -29.56
CA GLY A 157 -41.12 -2.45 -29.29
C GLY A 157 -41.51 -2.05 -27.87
N ASN A 158 -41.48 -0.75 -27.61
CA ASN A 158 -42.31 0.10 -26.74
C ASN A 158 -42.94 -0.41 -25.42
N SER A 159 -42.59 0.31 -24.34
CA SER A 159 -43.40 0.75 -23.18
C SER A 159 -44.40 -0.20 -22.52
N ASP A 160 -44.12 -0.56 -21.25
CA ASP A 160 -45.08 -0.34 -20.18
C ASP A 160 -44.37 -0.17 -18.82
N GLY A 161 -44.80 0.87 -18.10
CA GLY A 161 -44.25 1.27 -16.82
C GLY A 161 -44.55 0.25 -15.74
N ALA A 162 -43.51 -0.41 -15.27
CA ALA A 162 -43.42 -0.89 -13.90
C ALA A 162 -42.07 -0.43 -13.37
N THR A 163 -42.08 0.63 -12.57
CA THR A 163 -40.98 1.05 -11.72
C THR A 163 -40.63 -0.11 -10.80
N LYS A 164 -39.76 -1.01 -11.27
CA LYS A 164 -38.91 -1.82 -10.40
C LYS A 164 -38.07 -0.82 -9.66
N LYS A 165 -38.52 -0.52 -8.44
CA LYS A 165 -37.69 0.00 -7.38
C LYS A 165 -36.62 -1.06 -7.19
N ASP A 166 -35.53 -0.94 -7.92
CA ASP A 166 -34.30 -1.65 -7.66
C ASP A 166 -33.85 -1.16 -6.28
N THR A 167 -34.40 -1.79 -5.24
CA THR A 167 -33.67 -2.05 -4.01
C THR A 167 -32.49 -2.93 -4.37
N SER A 168 -31.55 -2.34 -5.12
CA SER A 168 -30.15 -2.65 -5.01
C SER A 168 -29.82 -2.29 -3.57
N GLY A 169 -30.02 -3.26 -2.67
CA GLY A 169 -29.32 -3.25 -1.41
C GLY A 169 -27.87 -3.00 -1.78
N SER A 170 -27.35 -1.83 -1.39
CA SER A 170 -25.94 -1.51 -1.50
C SER A 170 -25.21 -2.52 -0.63
N GLY A 171 -24.93 -3.70 -1.17
CA GLY A 171 -23.95 -4.62 -0.65
C GLY A 171 -22.59 -3.97 -0.86
N GLY A 172 -22.33 -2.87 -0.16
CA GLY A 172 -21.05 -2.18 -0.16
C GLY A 172 -20.01 -3.21 0.22
N GLN A 173 -19.04 -3.41 -0.67
CA GLN A 173 -17.96 -4.38 -0.49
C GLN A 173 -17.41 -4.23 0.93
N ARG A 174 -17.38 -5.35 1.68
CA ARG A 174 -16.83 -5.38 3.04
C ARG A 174 -15.35 -5.03 2.98
N TRP A 175 -14.88 -4.19 3.91
CA TRP A 175 -13.47 -3.83 4.02
C TRP A 175 -12.59 -5.05 4.27
N ARG A 176 -11.43 -5.09 3.63
CA ARG A 176 -10.48 -6.22 3.67
C ARG A 176 -9.10 -5.73 4.09
N TRP A 177 -8.61 -6.24 5.22
CA TRP A 177 -7.23 -5.99 5.67
C TRP A 177 -6.20 -6.87 4.96
N TRP A 178 -6.67 -7.96 4.32
CA TRP A 178 -5.87 -8.91 3.57
C TRP A 178 -6.65 -9.45 2.38
N GLY A 179 -5.94 -9.75 1.29
CA GLY A 179 -6.54 -10.29 0.09
C GLY A 179 -5.58 -10.30 -1.09
N THR A 180 -5.96 -11.01 -2.14
CA THR A 180 -5.17 -11.11 -3.38
C THR A 180 -5.96 -10.61 -4.58
N ARG A 181 -5.28 -9.92 -5.50
CA ARG A 181 -5.82 -9.49 -6.81
C ARG A 181 -4.74 -9.59 -7.89
N TRP A 182 -4.26 -10.80 -8.16
CA TRP A 182 -3.12 -11.04 -9.06
C TRP A 182 -3.28 -10.51 -10.49
N ASN A 183 -4.53 -10.43 -10.98
CA ASN A 183 -4.84 -9.91 -12.32
C ASN A 183 -4.87 -8.38 -12.39
N ASN A 184 -4.48 -7.69 -11.31
CA ASN A 184 -4.47 -6.24 -11.23
C ASN A 184 -3.04 -5.73 -11.05
N LEU A 185 -2.59 -4.89 -11.99
CA LEU A 185 -1.21 -4.42 -12.01
C LEU A 185 -0.85 -3.60 -10.76
N GLY A 186 -1.73 -2.72 -10.27
CA GLY A 186 -1.44 -1.95 -9.06
C GLY A 186 -1.40 -2.78 -7.79
N TYR A 187 -2.22 -3.83 -7.69
CA TYR A 187 -2.08 -4.80 -6.60
C TYR A 187 -0.74 -5.52 -6.69
N LEU A 188 -0.35 -5.98 -7.88
CA LEU A 188 0.94 -6.65 -8.07
C LEU A 188 2.11 -5.71 -7.72
N ALA A 189 2.08 -4.46 -8.19
CA ALA A 189 3.08 -3.46 -7.89
C ALA A 189 3.15 -3.15 -6.39
N SER A 190 2.01 -3.01 -5.72
CA SER A 190 1.94 -2.80 -4.26
C SER A 190 2.50 -4.00 -3.50
N PHE A 191 2.19 -5.22 -3.94
CA PHE A 191 2.68 -6.44 -3.31
C PHE A 191 4.19 -6.63 -3.49
N VAL A 192 4.72 -6.36 -4.69
CA VAL A 192 6.16 -6.35 -4.95
C VAL A 192 6.86 -5.27 -4.12
N THR A 193 6.25 -4.07 -3.97
CA THR A 193 6.76 -3.01 -3.10
C THR A 193 6.83 -3.46 -1.65
N MET A 194 5.80 -4.15 -1.15
CA MET A 194 5.76 -4.69 0.22
C MET A 194 6.89 -5.71 0.44
N ILE A 195 7.09 -6.65 -0.49
CA ILE A 195 8.23 -7.59 -0.40
C ILE A 195 9.55 -6.84 -0.41
N GLY A 196 9.71 -5.85 -1.31
CA GLY A 196 10.90 -5.03 -1.40
C GLY A 196 11.20 -4.27 -0.11
N ALA A 197 10.17 -3.67 0.47
CA ALA A 197 10.26 -2.93 1.73
C ALA A 197 10.66 -3.86 2.88
N THR A 198 10.05 -5.05 2.98
CA THR A 198 10.37 -5.99 4.06
C THR A 198 11.82 -6.47 3.97
N ILE A 199 12.32 -6.78 2.76
CA ILE A 199 13.71 -7.19 2.56
C ILE A 199 14.65 -6.01 2.86
N PHE A 200 14.37 -4.84 2.29
CA PHE A 200 15.18 -3.64 2.51
C PHE A 200 15.23 -3.25 3.99
N TRP A 201 14.13 -3.41 4.73
CA TRP A 201 14.02 -3.02 6.13
C TRP A 201 15.04 -3.74 7.02
N VAL A 202 15.44 -4.97 6.67
CA VAL A 202 16.52 -5.70 7.36
C VAL A 202 17.82 -4.89 7.37
N SER A 203 18.21 -4.29 6.24
CA SER A 203 19.39 -3.42 6.15
C SER A 203 19.30 -2.22 7.09
N THR A 204 18.09 -1.65 7.23
CA THR A 204 17.88 -0.46 8.06
C THR A 204 17.94 -0.75 9.56
N ILE A 205 17.52 -1.95 9.96
CA ILE A 205 17.67 -2.44 11.34
C ILE A 205 19.14 -2.66 11.64
N VAL A 206 19.83 -3.36 10.75
CA VAL A 206 21.26 -3.69 10.88
C VAL A 206 22.15 -2.44 10.88
N GLY A 207 21.77 -1.41 10.13
CA GLY A 207 22.47 -0.12 10.08
C GLY A 207 22.42 0.70 11.37
N VAL A 208 21.63 0.30 12.36
CA VAL A 208 21.59 1.00 13.65
C VAL A 208 22.86 0.66 14.44
N PRO A 209 23.57 1.68 14.98
CA PRO A 209 24.79 1.44 15.75
C PRO A 209 24.51 0.52 16.95
N GLY A 210 25.28 -0.57 17.05
CA GLY A 210 25.18 -1.56 18.11
C GLY A 210 24.34 -2.80 17.77
N VAL A 211 23.72 -2.88 16.59
CA VAL A 211 23.02 -4.10 16.14
C VAL A 211 24.00 -5.14 15.61
N LEU A 212 24.89 -4.74 14.69
CA LEU A 212 26.04 -5.56 14.30
C LEU A 212 27.34 -5.02 14.94
N PRO A 213 28.29 -5.91 15.25
CA PRO A 213 29.65 -5.50 15.62
C PRO A 213 30.36 -4.79 14.46
N ASP A 214 31.55 -4.26 14.77
CA ASP A 214 32.38 -3.50 13.82
C ASP A 214 32.55 -4.22 12.47
N GLU A 215 32.27 -3.49 11.39
CA GLU A 215 32.37 -3.96 10.00
C GLU A 215 33.77 -4.47 9.66
N SER A 216 34.80 -3.92 10.29
CA SER A 216 36.20 -4.34 10.06
C SER A 216 36.48 -5.79 10.42
N VAL A 217 35.70 -6.36 11.34
CA VAL A 217 35.84 -7.73 11.82
C VAL A 217 34.76 -8.65 11.22
N HIS A 218 33.55 -8.13 11.00
CA HIS A 218 32.36 -8.88 10.57
C HIS A 218 31.86 -8.48 9.18
N TYR A 219 32.77 -8.22 8.24
CA TYR A 219 32.43 -7.71 6.90
C TYR A 219 31.50 -8.63 6.10
N VAL A 220 31.57 -9.96 6.32
CA VAL A 220 30.68 -10.93 5.64
C VAL A 220 29.23 -10.77 6.10
N GLU A 221 29.03 -10.56 7.40
CA GLU A 221 27.71 -10.32 7.97
C GLU A 221 27.14 -8.98 7.51
N TRP A 222 27.97 -7.94 7.37
CA TRP A 222 27.57 -6.67 6.77
C TRP A 222 27.21 -6.82 5.29
N ASP A 223 28.01 -7.52 4.49
CA ASP A 223 27.71 -7.82 3.08
C ASP A 223 26.35 -8.52 2.94
N ILE A 224 26.06 -9.53 3.75
CA ILE A 224 24.83 -10.31 3.63
C ILE A 224 23.62 -9.59 4.22
N LEU A 225 23.73 -9.06 5.44
CA LEU A 225 22.56 -8.55 6.17
C LEU A 225 22.26 -7.10 5.84
N PHE A 226 23.27 -6.29 5.55
CA PHE A 226 23.11 -4.88 5.21
C PHE A 226 23.05 -4.70 3.69
N TRP A 227 24.14 -5.00 2.98
CA TRP A 227 24.27 -4.62 1.57
C TRP A 227 23.39 -5.48 0.63
N LEU A 228 23.40 -6.81 0.77
CA LEU A 228 22.62 -7.70 -0.10
C LEU A 228 21.11 -7.49 0.05
N THR A 229 20.62 -7.34 1.29
CA THR A 229 19.19 -7.08 1.52
C THR A 229 18.78 -5.72 0.96
N GLN A 230 19.63 -4.70 1.07
CA GLN A 230 19.41 -3.39 0.45
C GLN A 230 19.29 -3.50 -1.08
N VAL A 231 20.21 -4.22 -1.73
CA VAL A 231 20.20 -4.44 -3.19
C VAL A 231 18.94 -5.19 -3.63
N LEU A 232 18.62 -6.31 -2.96
CA LEU A 232 17.44 -7.13 -3.29
C LEU A 232 16.13 -6.36 -3.11
N GLY A 233 15.98 -5.61 -2.01
CA GLY A 233 14.82 -4.76 -1.78
C GLY A 233 14.70 -3.67 -2.85
N SER A 234 15.83 -3.06 -3.25
CA SER A 234 15.85 -2.03 -4.30
C SER A 234 15.48 -2.57 -5.68
N CYS A 235 15.86 -3.81 -6.00
CA CYS A 235 15.39 -4.49 -7.23
C CYS A 235 13.85 -4.60 -7.26
N CYS A 236 13.24 -4.91 -6.13
CA CYS A 236 11.77 -4.93 -6.01
C CYS A 236 11.17 -3.53 -6.17
N PHE A 237 11.78 -2.48 -5.62
CA PHE A 237 11.31 -1.10 -5.82
C PHE A 237 11.37 -0.68 -7.29
N ILE A 238 12.45 -1.00 -8.00
CA ILE A 238 12.59 -0.77 -9.44
C ILE A 238 11.50 -1.51 -10.23
N ALA A 239 11.30 -2.80 -9.93
CA ALA A 239 10.27 -3.60 -10.59
C ALA A 239 8.86 -3.05 -10.33
N ALA A 240 8.55 -2.69 -9.07
CA ALA A 240 7.26 -2.11 -8.71
C ALA A 240 7.03 -0.75 -9.36
N ALA A 241 8.04 0.12 -9.41
CA ALA A 241 7.95 1.42 -10.06
C ALA A 241 7.62 1.28 -11.55
N ILE A 242 8.26 0.32 -12.25
CA ILE A 242 7.94 0.00 -13.65
C ILE A 242 6.49 -0.49 -13.77
N LEU A 243 6.02 -1.35 -12.87
CA LEU A 243 4.63 -1.84 -12.88
C LEU A 243 3.62 -0.71 -12.65
N PHE A 244 3.89 0.24 -11.75
CA PHE A 244 3.03 1.43 -11.55
C PHE A 244 2.99 2.33 -12.79
N MET A 245 4.14 2.55 -13.44
CA MET A 245 4.16 3.28 -14.72
C MET A 245 3.40 2.52 -15.82
N LEU A 246 3.45 1.19 -15.84
CA LEU A 246 2.69 0.37 -16.80
C LEU A 246 1.19 0.38 -16.53
N GLU A 247 0.77 0.48 -15.26
CA GLU A 247 -0.64 0.57 -14.90
C GLU A 247 -1.31 1.86 -15.38
N THR A 248 -0.57 2.97 -15.41
CA THR A 248 -1.11 4.29 -15.78
C THR A 248 -1.22 4.52 -17.28
N GLN A 249 -0.50 3.74 -18.09
CA GLN A 249 -0.49 3.88 -19.55
C GLN A 249 -1.36 2.84 -20.26
N SER A 250 -1.96 3.24 -21.39
CA SER A 250 -2.85 2.35 -22.17
C SER A 250 -2.11 1.22 -22.90
N SER A 251 -0.81 1.41 -23.16
CA SER A 251 0.03 0.49 -23.95
C SER A 251 1.47 0.69 -23.51
N TRP A 252 2.24 -0.40 -23.37
CA TRP A 252 3.59 -0.38 -22.78
C TRP A 252 4.61 0.53 -23.48
N TRP A 253 4.38 0.87 -24.75
CA TRP A 253 5.25 1.76 -25.54
C TRP A 253 4.84 3.23 -25.52
N ARG A 254 3.68 3.58 -24.96
CA ARG A 254 3.14 4.95 -24.93
C ARG A 254 3.32 5.55 -23.55
N ILE A 255 4.51 6.10 -23.30
CA ILE A 255 4.81 6.84 -22.07
C ILE A 255 3.81 8.00 -21.89
N GLN A 256 3.37 8.21 -20.64
CA GLN A 256 2.42 9.26 -20.28
C GLN A 256 3.02 10.23 -19.26
N PRO A 257 4.01 11.06 -19.64
CA PRO A 257 4.73 11.93 -18.70
C PRO A 257 3.85 13.02 -18.07
N LEU A 258 2.64 13.28 -18.59
CA LEU A 258 1.71 14.25 -18.02
C LEU A 258 0.75 13.63 -17.00
N ASN A 259 0.72 12.30 -16.88
CA ASN A 259 -0.09 11.61 -15.89
C ASN A 259 0.63 11.64 -14.53
N LEU A 260 -0.08 12.00 -13.46
CA LEU A 260 0.48 12.13 -12.11
C LEU A 260 0.98 10.78 -11.59
N GLY A 261 0.15 9.73 -11.62
CA GLY A 261 0.57 8.38 -11.25
C GLY A 261 1.77 7.86 -12.06
N TRP A 262 1.91 8.25 -13.34
CA TRP A 262 3.12 7.91 -14.12
C TRP A 262 4.36 8.61 -13.57
N GLN A 263 4.24 9.91 -13.23
CA GLN A 263 5.33 10.67 -12.59
C GLN A 263 5.71 10.10 -11.22
N VAL A 264 4.74 9.66 -10.41
CA VAL A 264 5.00 8.95 -9.15
C VAL A 264 5.85 7.71 -9.41
N GLY A 265 5.45 6.87 -10.37
CA GLY A 265 6.21 5.69 -10.76
C GLY A 265 7.62 6.02 -11.28
N PHE A 266 7.76 7.08 -12.10
CA PHE A 266 9.05 7.50 -12.63
C PHE A 266 10.03 7.97 -11.54
N TRP A 267 9.59 8.84 -10.63
CA TRP A 267 10.46 9.30 -9.55
C TRP A 267 10.80 8.19 -8.56
N ASN A 268 9.88 7.25 -8.31
CA ASN A 268 10.17 6.05 -7.52
C ASN A 268 11.14 5.10 -8.22
N LEU A 269 11.14 5.02 -9.56
CA LEU A 269 12.12 4.28 -10.34
C LEU A 269 13.52 4.88 -10.16
N ILE A 270 13.63 6.20 -10.30
CA ILE A 270 14.87 6.95 -10.04
C ILE A 270 15.32 6.71 -8.58
N GLY A 271 14.43 6.85 -7.60
CA GLY A 271 14.71 6.55 -6.19
C GLY A 271 15.25 5.14 -5.98
N GLY A 272 14.57 4.13 -6.54
CA GLY A 272 14.98 2.73 -6.46
C GLY A 272 16.35 2.46 -7.10
N LEU A 273 16.68 3.11 -8.23
CA LEU A 273 18.00 3.03 -8.85
C LEU A 273 19.09 3.65 -7.97
N GLY A 274 18.80 4.73 -7.25
CA GLY A 274 19.73 5.35 -6.30
C GLY A 274 20.07 4.41 -5.14
N PHE A 275 19.06 3.80 -4.53
CA PHE A 275 19.29 2.84 -3.44
C PHE A 275 19.89 1.51 -3.91
N TRP A 276 19.59 1.09 -5.14
CA TRP A 276 20.25 -0.07 -5.75
C TRP A 276 21.74 0.19 -5.98
N LEU A 277 22.09 1.36 -6.54
CA LEU A 277 23.49 1.76 -6.72
C LEU A 277 24.21 1.96 -5.38
N SER A 278 23.52 2.48 -4.37
CA SER A 278 24.04 2.61 -3.01
C SER A 278 24.49 1.26 -2.47
N GLY A 279 23.59 0.28 -2.51
CA GLY A 279 23.92 -1.08 -2.09
C GLY A 279 25.00 -1.73 -2.95
N PHE A 280 24.97 -1.50 -4.26
CA PHE A 280 25.94 -2.07 -5.19
C PHE A 280 27.36 -1.55 -4.96
N PHE A 281 27.53 -0.25 -4.66
CA PHE A 281 28.85 0.31 -4.34
C PHE A 281 29.36 -0.09 -2.95
N GLY A 282 28.46 -0.36 -2.01
CA GLY A 282 28.81 -0.85 -0.68
C GLY A 282 29.13 -2.35 -0.63
N PHE A 283 28.51 -3.15 -1.51
CA PHE A 283 28.77 -4.58 -1.60
C PHE A 283 30.23 -4.85 -1.99
N TRP A 284 30.90 -5.70 -1.21
CA TRP A 284 32.33 -6.02 -1.37
C TRP A 284 33.30 -4.84 -1.15
N ALA A 285 32.84 -3.79 -0.49
CA ALA A 285 33.66 -2.62 -0.23
C ALA A 285 34.56 -2.80 1.00
N TYR A 286 35.08 -3.98 1.36
CA TYR A 286 36.06 -4.07 2.46
C TYR A 286 37.47 -4.49 1.99
N PRO A 287 38.50 -3.63 2.16
CA PRO A 287 38.43 -2.22 2.58
C PRO A 287 37.93 -1.28 1.47
N ALA A 288 37.06 -0.35 1.82
CA ALA A 288 36.37 0.50 0.83
C ALA A 288 37.30 1.58 0.29
N GLY A 289 37.42 1.64 -1.02
CA GLY A 289 38.08 2.76 -1.69
C GLY A 289 37.26 4.06 -1.57
N THR A 290 37.92 5.21 -1.68
CA THR A 290 37.28 6.54 -1.61
C THR A 290 36.12 6.68 -2.60
N HIS A 291 36.26 6.15 -3.82
CA HIS A 291 35.23 6.21 -4.85
C HIS A 291 34.00 5.36 -4.52
N GLN A 292 34.17 4.23 -3.84
CA GLN A 292 33.05 3.36 -3.43
C GLN A 292 32.25 4.02 -2.30
N LYS A 293 32.93 4.60 -1.30
CA LYS A 293 32.28 5.36 -0.22
C LYS A 293 31.49 6.55 -0.79
N TRP A 294 32.12 7.31 -1.68
CA TRP A 294 31.46 8.43 -2.37
C TRP A 294 30.29 7.98 -3.24
N GLY A 295 30.44 6.89 -3.99
CA GLY A 295 29.37 6.34 -4.84
C GLY A 295 28.16 5.93 -4.01
N THR A 296 28.38 5.25 -2.89
CA THR A 296 27.34 4.83 -1.93
C THR A 296 26.60 6.04 -1.35
N ALA A 297 27.34 7.02 -0.84
CA ALA A 297 26.75 8.21 -0.22
C ALA A 297 25.98 9.08 -1.23
N LEU A 298 26.57 9.33 -2.40
CA LEU A 298 25.96 10.14 -3.46
C LEU A 298 24.67 9.48 -3.98
N SER A 299 24.69 8.17 -4.19
CA SER A 299 23.53 7.43 -4.68
C SER A 299 22.39 7.35 -3.68
N THR A 300 22.70 7.17 -2.40
CA THR A 300 21.73 7.30 -1.31
C THR A 300 21.10 8.70 -1.30
N PHE A 301 21.92 9.75 -1.45
CA PHE A 301 21.45 11.13 -1.46
C PHE A 301 20.42 11.36 -2.56
N TRP A 302 20.78 11.22 -3.85
CA TRP A 302 19.83 11.55 -4.92
C TRP A 302 18.65 10.57 -4.98
N GLY A 303 18.86 9.30 -4.57
CA GLY A 303 17.78 8.32 -4.46
C GLY A 303 16.71 8.75 -3.45
N ALA A 304 17.11 9.26 -2.29
CA ALA A 304 16.21 9.77 -1.27
C ALA A 304 15.37 10.97 -1.76
N TRP A 305 16.02 11.93 -2.43
CA TRP A 305 15.33 13.10 -3.00
C TRP A 305 14.36 12.71 -4.12
N ALA A 306 14.68 11.71 -4.92
CA ALA A 306 13.77 11.20 -5.94
C ALA A 306 12.52 10.55 -5.32
N PHE A 307 12.66 9.73 -4.27
CA PHE A 307 11.51 9.22 -3.53
C PHE A 307 10.67 10.34 -2.88
N LEU A 308 11.31 11.41 -2.40
CA LEU A 308 10.60 12.58 -1.87
C LEU A 308 9.75 13.27 -2.95
N LEU A 309 10.30 13.43 -4.16
CA LEU A 309 9.55 13.98 -5.30
C LEU A 309 8.38 13.09 -5.70
N GLY A 310 8.61 11.77 -5.80
CA GLY A 310 7.56 10.80 -6.14
C GLY A 310 6.42 10.81 -5.12
N SER A 311 6.74 10.76 -3.82
CA SER A 311 5.74 10.79 -2.76
C SER A 311 5.01 12.13 -2.64
N TYR A 312 5.67 13.26 -2.92
CA TYR A 312 5.00 14.56 -2.97
C TYR A 312 4.01 14.66 -4.14
N ILE A 313 4.36 14.12 -5.32
CA ILE A 313 3.44 14.06 -6.45
C ILE A 313 2.26 13.13 -6.13
N GLN A 314 2.50 12.02 -5.43
CA GLN A 314 1.44 11.13 -4.95
C GLN A 314 0.52 11.85 -3.94
N LEU A 315 1.08 12.68 -3.07
CA LEU A 315 0.33 13.53 -2.16
C LEU A 315 -0.50 14.58 -2.92
N PHE A 316 0.04 15.10 -4.01
CA PHE A 316 -0.69 16.03 -4.86
C PHE A 316 -1.84 15.34 -5.61
N GLU A 317 -1.61 14.12 -6.13
CA GLU A 317 -2.61 13.32 -6.82
C GLU A 317 -3.77 12.91 -5.91
N MET A 318 -3.53 12.53 -4.66
CA MET A 318 -4.65 12.11 -3.80
C MET A 318 -5.50 13.29 -3.30
N LEU A 319 -4.99 14.52 -3.31
CA LEU A 319 -5.72 15.72 -2.87
C LEU A 319 -6.60 16.37 -3.95
N ASN A 320 -6.44 15.99 -5.23
CA ASN A 320 -7.01 16.68 -6.39
C ASN A 320 -7.69 15.71 -7.37
#